data_AF-A0A8E0VDU3-F1
#
_entry.id   AF-A0A8E0VDU3-F1
#
_cell.length_a   1.000
_cell.length_b   1.000
_cell.length_c   1.000
_cell.angle_alpha   90.00
_cell.angle_beta   90.00
_cell.angle_gamma   90.00
#
_symmetry.space_group_name_H-M   'P 1'
#
loop_
_entity.id
_entity.type
_entity.pdbx_description
1 polymer ?
#
loop_
_entity_poly.entity_id
_entity_poly.type
_entity_poly.pdbx_seq_one_letter_code
_entity_poly.pdbx_strand_id
1 'polypeptide(L)'
;MYPLLSDLVGMRLFSCILLSVIVCSAFGAITEETCEVCVKFVRSFLENVPSDRSAENVRKALEKHCQGRKGKEYSFCYNVGLLEESAAKTVNALVLPITMFKPAEKVCEDLKKTVTDICDLRYEKALDLKNFDFEKAKVRDLRKIIDSWDAKCVGCVERMDLYEFVVKNLRTYDPAAADAREARKKAEL
;
A
#
# COMPACT_ATOMS: atom_id res chain seq x y z
N MET A 1 -0.18 33.57 -60.53
CA MET A 1 -0.58 32.16 -60.74
C MET A 1 0.70 31.35 -60.54
N TYR A 2 1.06 30.81 -59.36
CA TYR A 2 0.35 29.86 -58.50
C TYR A 2 0.80 30.02 -57.03
N PRO A 3 -0.09 30.36 -56.08
CA PRO A 3 0.22 30.22 -54.66
C PRO A 3 -0.91 29.47 -53.94
N LEU A 4 -1.04 28.15 -54.13
CA LEU A 4 -2.12 27.39 -53.48
C LEU A 4 -1.79 25.91 -53.19
N LEU A 5 -0.53 25.48 -53.32
CA LEU A 5 -0.15 24.06 -53.09
C LEU A 5 0.89 23.82 -51.98
N SER A 6 1.49 24.88 -51.40
CA SER A 6 2.54 24.72 -50.38
C SER A 6 1.98 24.63 -48.95
N ASP A 7 0.80 25.18 -48.69
CA ASP A 7 0.23 25.29 -47.34
C ASP A 7 -0.45 24.02 -46.83
N LEU A 8 -0.76 23.06 -47.72
CA LEU A 8 -1.45 21.83 -47.34
C LEU A 8 -0.50 20.76 -46.77
N VAL A 9 0.79 20.78 -47.15
CA VAL A 9 1.80 19.80 -46.72
C VAL A 9 2.39 20.18 -45.35
N GLY A 10 2.66 21.47 -45.13
CA GLY A 10 3.17 21.98 -43.84
C GLY A 10 2.19 21.77 -42.68
N MET A 11 0.89 21.93 -42.93
CA MET A 11 -0.14 21.83 -41.90
C MET A 11 -0.42 20.39 -41.44
N ARG A 12 -0.10 19.37 -42.27
CA ARG A 12 -0.19 17.95 -41.89
C ARG A 12 1.01 17.47 -41.09
N LEU A 13 2.22 17.96 -41.40
CA LEU A 13 3.44 17.62 -40.67
C LEU A 13 3.46 18.21 -39.24
N PHE A 14 3.00 19.44 -39.06
CA PHE A 14 2.91 20.06 -37.73
C PHE A 14 1.85 19.42 -36.83
N SER A 15 0.73 18.98 -37.40
CA SER A 15 -0.35 18.31 -36.66
C SER A 15 0.08 16.96 -36.08
N CYS A 16 0.88 16.18 -36.83
CA CYS A 16 1.44 14.91 -36.33
C CYS A 16 2.48 15.09 -35.21
N ILE A 17 3.26 16.17 -35.24
CA ILE A 17 4.29 16.44 -34.22
C ILE A 17 3.64 16.85 -32.89
N LEU A 18 2.60 17.70 -32.92
CA LEU A 18 1.87 18.11 -31.71
C LEU A 18 1.08 16.98 -31.03
N LEU A 19 0.52 16.05 -31.81
CA LEU A 19 -0.16 14.86 -31.27
C LEU A 19 0.80 13.89 -30.56
N SER A 20 2.08 13.84 -30.98
CA SER A 20 3.07 12.93 -30.36
C SER A 20 3.51 13.37 -28.96
N VAL A 21 3.50 14.67 -28.66
CA VAL A 21 3.96 15.22 -27.37
C VAL A 21 2.90 15.05 -26.27
N ILE A 22 1.61 15.06 -26.62
CA ILE A 22 0.50 14.96 -25.65
C ILE A 22 0.33 13.52 -25.12
N VAL A 23 0.84 12.51 -25.83
CA VAL A 23 0.70 11.09 -25.41
C VAL A 23 1.76 10.66 -24.38
N CYS A 24 2.84 11.44 -24.17
CA CYS A 24 3.92 11.06 -23.24
C CYS A 24 3.67 11.42 -21.76
N SER A 25 2.64 12.18 -21.42
CA SER A 25 2.44 12.71 -20.07
C SER A 25 1.66 11.80 -19.10
N ALA A 26 1.30 10.57 -19.51
CA ALA A 26 0.52 9.66 -18.68
C ALA A 26 1.35 8.64 -17.87
N PHE A 27 2.68 8.61 -17.98
CA PHE A 27 3.54 7.75 -17.15
C PHE A 27 3.95 8.51 -15.89
N GLY A 28 3.04 8.59 -14.92
CA GLY A 28 3.41 8.98 -13.57
C GLY A 28 4.45 7.99 -13.03
N ALA A 29 5.64 8.50 -12.67
CA ALA A 29 6.69 7.66 -12.09
C ALA A 29 6.16 6.97 -10.82
N ILE A 30 6.44 5.67 -10.68
CA ILE A 30 6.17 4.97 -9.43
C ILE A 30 7.15 5.48 -8.39
N THR A 31 6.60 6.04 -7.33
CA THR A 31 7.30 6.48 -6.13
C THR A 31 6.67 5.78 -4.94
N GLU A 32 7.33 5.84 -3.79
CA GLU A 32 6.77 5.34 -2.54
C GLU A 32 5.40 5.97 -2.21
N GLU A 33 5.16 7.22 -2.61
CA GLU A 33 3.88 7.91 -2.42
C GLU A 33 2.75 7.35 -3.31
N THR A 34 3.09 6.87 -4.51
CA THR A 34 2.10 6.38 -5.48
C THR A 34 1.83 4.89 -5.37
N CYS A 35 2.76 4.10 -4.82
CA CYS A 35 2.66 2.64 -4.69
C CYS A 35 3.28 2.12 -3.37
N GLU A 36 2.91 2.76 -2.25
CA GLU A 36 3.53 2.61 -0.92
C GLU A 36 3.77 1.16 -0.48
N VAL A 37 2.72 0.34 -0.46
CA VAL A 37 2.81 -1.05 0.04
C VAL A 37 3.74 -1.90 -0.82
N CYS A 38 3.63 -1.80 -2.15
CA CYS A 38 4.50 -2.54 -3.05
C CYS A 38 5.97 -2.12 -2.87
N VAL A 39 6.25 -0.81 -2.89
CA VAL A 39 7.63 -0.31 -2.83
C VAL A 39 8.28 -0.69 -1.50
N LYS A 40 7.60 -0.46 -0.37
CA LYS A 40 8.13 -0.82 0.95
C LYS A 40 8.34 -2.33 1.09
N PHE A 41 7.37 -3.14 0.66
CA PHE A 41 7.50 -4.60 0.69
C PHE A 41 8.69 -5.09 -0.14
N VAL A 42 8.81 -4.64 -1.39
CA VAL A 42 9.90 -5.07 -2.27
C VAL A 42 11.25 -4.59 -1.77
N ARG A 43 11.37 -3.35 -1.27
CA ARG A 43 12.63 -2.88 -0.66
C ARG A 43 13.03 -3.75 0.53
N SER A 44 12.11 -4.03 1.45
CA SER A 44 12.36 -4.91 2.61
C SER A 44 12.82 -6.31 2.19
N PHE A 45 12.24 -6.84 1.11
CA PHE A 45 12.68 -8.11 0.55
C PHE A 45 14.09 -8.01 -0.05
N LEU A 46 14.39 -6.95 -0.81
CA LEU A 46 15.68 -6.77 -1.49
C LEU A 46 16.87 -6.63 -0.51
N GLU A 47 16.64 -6.15 0.70
CA GLU A 47 17.66 -6.10 1.78
C GLU A 47 18.16 -7.49 2.18
N ASN A 48 17.30 -8.51 2.07
CA ASN A 48 17.58 -9.89 2.49
C ASN A 48 17.40 -10.89 1.33
N VAL A 49 17.58 -10.41 0.09
CA VAL A 49 17.42 -11.24 -1.11
C VAL A 49 18.48 -12.36 -1.13
N PRO A 50 18.13 -13.59 -1.55
CA PRO A 50 19.11 -14.66 -1.66
C PRO A 50 20.26 -14.28 -2.60
N SER A 51 21.46 -14.78 -2.29
CA SER A 51 22.65 -14.57 -3.11
C SER A 51 22.50 -15.17 -4.50
N ASP A 52 21.91 -16.35 -4.60
CA ASP A 52 21.43 -16.91 -5.87
C ASP A 52 20.06 -16.33 -6.21
N ARG A 53 20.02 -15.51 -7.27
CA ARG A 53 18.80 -14.87 -7.77
C ARG A 53 18.12 -15.64 -8.91
N SER A 54 18.32 -16.96 -8.99
CA SER A 54 17.51 -17.82 -9.84
C SER A 54 16.01 -17.64 -9.53
N ALA A 55 15.17 -17.74 -10.56
CA ALA A 55 13.74 -17.48 -10.43
C ALA A 55 13.07 -18.37 -9.37
N GLU A 56 13.51 -19.62 -9.25
CA GLU A 56 13.04 -20.57 -8.24
C GLU A 56 13.38 -20.10 -6.81
N ASN A 57 14.63 -19.70 -6.58
CA ASN A 57 15.08 -19.29 -5.25
C ASN A 57 14.48 -17.95 -4.83
N VAL A 58 14.36 -16.99 -5.75
CA VAL A 58 13.65 -15.72 -5.50
C VAL A 58 12.19 -15.98 -5.16
N ARG A 59 11.51 -16.85 -5.91
CA ARG A 59 10.11 -17.20 -5.64
C ARG A 59 9.94 -17.82 -4.26
N LYS A 60 10.74 -18.84 -3.92
CA LYS A 60 10.70 -19.48 -2.59
C LYS A 60 11.00 -18.49 -1.46
N ALA A 61 11.93 -17.57 -1.67
CA ALA A 61 12.25 -16.53 -0.69
C ALA A 61 11.08 -15.55 -0.51
N LEU A 62 10.39 -15.15 -1.60
CA LEU A 62 9.20 -14.31 -1.53
C LEU A 62 8.04 -15.00 -0.83
N GLU A 63 7.78 -16.28 -1.12
CA GLU A 63 6.76 -17.09 -0.43
C GLU A 63 7.03 -17.12 1.08
N LYS A 64 8.30 -17.35 1.48
CA LYS A 64 8.72 -17.25 2.89
C LYS A 64 8.54 -15.84 3.46
N HIS A 65 8.84 -14.81 2.70
CA HIS A 65 8.69 -13.41 3.13
C HIS A 65 7.22 -13.02 3.36
N CYS A 66 6.29 -13.72 2.71
CA CYS A 66 4.85 -13.58 2.87
C CYS A 66 4.26 -14.37 4.05
N GLN A 67 4.98 -15.35 4.60
CA GLN A 67 4.49 -16.16 5.72
C GLN A 67 4.28 -15.29 6.97
N GLY A 68 3.09 -15.39 7.56
CA GLY A 68 2.72 -14.67 8.77
C GLY A 68 2.47 -13.16 8.60
N ARG A 69 2.60 -12.61 7.39
CA ARG A 69 2.22 -11.21 7.10
C ARG A 69 0.73 -11.02 7.33
N LYS A 70 0.35 -9.81 7.77
CA LYS A 70 -1.04 -9.43 8.04
C LYS A 70 -1.38 -8.13 7.33
N GLY A 71 -2.67 -7.77 7.31
CA GLY A 71 -3.14 -6.51 6.76
C GLY A 71 -2.79 -6.35 5.28
N LYS A 72 -2.18 -5.22 4.92
CA LYS A 72 -1.96 -4.83 3.51
C LYS A 72 -0.85 -5.63 2.84
N GLU A 73 0.13 -6.11 3.58
CA GLU A 73 1.17 -7.01 3.05
C GLU A 73 0.60 -8.40 2.77
N TYR A 74 -0.34 -8.87 3.59
CA TYR A 74 -1.09 -10.09 3.26
C TYR A 74 -1.87 -9.91 1.95
N SER A 75 -2.63 -8.82 1.82
CA SER A 75 -3.36 -8.51 0.58
C SER A 75 -2.42 -8.40 -0.63
N PHE A 76 -1.23 -7.81 -0.45
CA PHE A 76 -0.20 -7.78 -1.48
C PHE A 76 0.19 -9.20 -1.90
N CYS A 77 0.61 -10.04 -0.96
CA CYS A 77 1.02 -11.42 -1.19
C CYS A 77 -0.06 -12.26 -1.88
N TYR A 78 -1.32 -12.10 -1.46
CA TYR A 78 -2.47 -12.75 -2.06
C TYR A 78 -2.66 -12.33 -3.53
N ASN A 79 -2.63 -11.02 -3.81
CA ASN A 79 -2.86 -10.48 -5.16
C ASN A 79 -1.77 -10.88 -6.17
N VAL A 80 -0.54 -11.13 -5.70
CA VAL A 80 0.60 -11.50 -6.57
C VAL A 80 0.83 -13.01 -6.66
N GLY A 81 0.06 -13.83 -5.94
CA GLY A 81 0.18 -15.29 -6.05
C GLY A 81 1.26 -15.93 -5.16
N LEU A 82 1.59 -15.33 -4.02
CA LEU A 82 2.64 -15.82 -3.10
C LEU A 82 2.11 -16.63 -1.91
N LEU A 83 0.78 -16.77 -1.78
CA LEU A 83 0.15 -17.62 -0.77
C LEU A 83 -0.48 -18.86 -1.44
N GLU A 84 -0.53 -19.99 -0.74
CA GLU A 84 -1.10 -21.24 -1.28
C GLU A 84 -2.56 -21.10 -1.74
N GLU A 85 -3.34 -20.27 -1.04
CA GLU A 85 -4.73 -19.96 -1.37
C GLU A 85 -4.89 -18.93 -2.50
N SER A 86 -3.79 -18.38 -3.02
CA SER A 86 -3.85 -17.37 -4.07
C SER A 86 -4.24 -18.00 -5.41
N ALA A 87 -5.29 -17.50 -6.03
CA ALA A 87 -5.68 -17.91 -7.38
C ALA A 87 -4.80 -17.28 -8.49
N ALA A 88 -4.01 -16.26 -8.14
CA ALA A 88 -3.27 -15.46 -9.09
C ALA A 88 -2.06 -16.20 -9.69
N LYS A 89 -1.95 -16.18 -11.03
CA LYS A 89 -0.79 -16.72 -11.78
C LYS A 89 0.24 -15.65 -12.13
N THR A 90 0.29 -14.55 -11.37
CA THR A 90 1.05 -13.33 -11.68
C THR A 90 2.41 -13.27 -10.98
N VAL A 91 2.79 -14.29 -10.20
CA VAL A 91 4.04 -14.31 -9.42
C VAL A 91 5.29 -14.02 -10.26
N ASN A 92 5.31 -14.45 -11.53
CA ASN A 92 6.42 -14.19 -12.45
C ASN A 92 6.60 -12.71 -12.78
N ALA A 93 5.51 -11.91 -12.76
CA ALA A 93 5.59 -10.45 -12.96
C ALA A 93 6.32 -9.74 -11.82
N LEU A 94 6.40 -10.36 -10.63
CA LEU A 94 7.19 -9.88 -9.49
C LEU A 94 8.60 -10.50 -9.48
N VAL A 95 8.69 -11.82 -9.69
CA VAL A 95 9.96 -12.57 -9.61
C VAL A 95 10.95 -12.12 -10.69
N LEU A 96 10.53 -12.03 -11.95
CA LEU A 96 11.44 -11.77 -13.07
C LEU A 96 12.17 -10.42 -12.94
N PRO A 97 11.49 -9.28 -12.68
CA PRO A 97 12.17 -8.01 -12.40
C PRO A 97 13.25 -8.08 -11.31
N ILE A 98 13.00 -8.86 -10.24
CA ILE A 98 13.95 -9.03 -9.13
C ILE A 98 15.18 -9.84 -9.57
N THR A 99 14.99 -10.90 -10.35
CA THR A 99 16.11 -11.67 -10.94
C THR A 99 16.98 -10.83 -11.87
N MET A 100 16.38 -9.80 -12.48
CA MET A 100 17.07 -8.80 -13.32
C MET A 100 17.67 -7.64 -12.53
N PHE A 101 17.74 -7.75 -11.19
CA PHE A 101 18.34 -6.75 -10.31
C PHE A 101 17.68 -5.36 -10.41
N LYS A 102 16.40 -5.29 -10.80
CA LYS A 102 15.68 -4.01 -10.84
C LYS A 102 15.44 -3.47 -9.41
N PRO A 103 15.51 -2.15 -9.21
CA PRO A 103 15.15 -1.53 -7.94
C PRO A 103 13.64 -1.64 -7.69
N ALA A 104 13.22 -1.49 -6.43
CA ALA A 104 11.85 -1.74 -5.99
C ALA A 104 10.79 -0.95 -6.77
N GLU A 105 11.07 0.32 -7.10
CA GLU A 105 10.15 1.19 -7.84
C GLU A 105 9.89 0.63 -9.24
N LYS A 106 10.94 0.13 -9.91
CA LYS A 106 10.84 -0.47 -11.23
C LYS A 106 10.19 -1.84 -11.20
N VAL A 107 10.42 -2.62 -10.15
CA VAL A 107 9.69 -3.87 -9.92
C VAL A 107 8.19 -3.59 -9.78
N CYS A 108 7.81 -2.60 -8.98
CA CYS A 108 6.42 -2.22 -8.78
C CYS A 108 5.77 -1.60 -10.03
N GLU A 109 6.53 -0.84 -10.83
CA GLU A 109 6.09 -0.32 -12.12
C GLU A 109 5.76 -1.44 -13.12
N ASP A 110 6.60 -2.47 -13.19
CA ASP A 110 6.34 -3.63 -14.04
C ASP A 110 5.17 -4.47 -13.49
N LEU A 111 5.12 -4.68 -12.17
CA LEU A 111 4.04 -5.45 -11.53
C LEU A 111 2.67 -4.80 -11.74
N LYS A 112 2.58 -3.46 -11.67
CA LYS A 112 1.33 -2.71 -11.90
C LYS A 112 0.72 -2.96 -13.29
N LYS A 113 1.54 -3.27 -14.30
CA LYS A 113 1.06 -3.59 -15.66
C LYS A 113 0.28 -4.90 -15.70
N THR A 114 0.56 -5.82 -14.77
CA THR A 114 -0.09 -7.14 -14.68
C THR A 114 -1.15 -7.19 -13.59
N VAL A 115 -0.91 -6.54 -12.46
CA VAL A 115 -1.82 -6.45 -11.31
C VAL A 115 -2.15 -4.97 -11.11
N THR A 116 -3.18 -4.49 -11.81
CA THR A 116 -3.52 -3.05 -11.92
C THR A 116 -3.74 -2.39 -10.56
N ASP A 117 -4.33 -3.13 -9.63
CA ASP A 117 -4.79 -2.61 -8.34
C ASP A 117 -3.72 -2.77 -7.25
N ILE A 118 -2.52 -3.28 -7.60
CA ILE A 118 -1.45 -3.52 -6.61
C ILE A 118 -0.98 -2.23 -5.94
N CYS A 119 -0.99 -1.14 -6.70
CA CYS A 119 -0.62 0.19 -6.22
C CYS A 119 -1.77 0.93 -5.54
N ASP A 120 -2.95 0.33 -5.39
CA ASP A 120 -4.04 0.92 -4.59
C ASP A 120 -3.95 0.50 -3.12
N LEU A 121 -3.09 -0.49 -2.81
CA LEU A 121 -2.75 -0.85 -1.45
C LEU A 121 -1.99 0.30 -0.77
N ARG A 122 -2.49 0.72 0.39
CA ARG A 122 -1.90 1.73 1.28
C ARG A 122 -1.89 1.19 2.70
N TYR A 123 -0.80 1.40 3.43
CA TYR A 123 -0.79 1.06 4.85
C TYR A 123 -1.86 1.90 5.56
N GLU A 124 -2.53 1.30 6.53
CA GLU A 124 -3.48 2.07 7.31
C GLU A 124 -2.71 3.11 8.11
N LYS A 125 -3.04 4.40 7.94
CA LYS A 125 -2.49 5.44 8.80
C LYS A 125 -2.87 5.12 10.24
N ALA A 126 -1.89 5.15 11.14
CA ALA A 126 -2.14 5.01 12.57
C ALA A 126 -3.18 6.05 13.00
N LEU A 127 -4.15 5.63 13.81
CA LEU A 127 -5.13 6.55 14.40
C LEU A 127 -4.39 7.48 15.36
N ASP A 128 -4.61 8.79 15.23
CA ASP A 128 -4.08 9.77 16.18
C ASP A 128 -4.90 9.71 17.47
N LEU A 129 -4.56 8.78 18.34
CA LEU A 129 -5.27 8.53 19.60
C LEU A 129 -5.26 9.77 20.52
N LYS A 130 -4.27 10.66 20.37
CA LYS A 130 -4.18 11.90 21.13
C LYS A 130 -5.37 12.81 20.84
N ASN A 131 -5.77 12.95 19.58
CA ASN A 131 -6.89 13.80 19.14
C ASN A 131 -8.15 13.01 18.80
N PHE A 132 -8.15 11.69 19.00
CA PHE A 132 -9.27 10.81 18.70
C PHE A 132 -10.45 11.04 19.67
N ASP A 133 -11.66 11.06 19.10
CA ASP A 133 -12.93 11.10 19.83
C ASP A 133 -13.38 9.64 20.07
N PHE A 134 -13.05 9.12 21.25
CA PHE A 134 -13.36 7.73 21.63
C PHE A 134 -14.87 7.53 21.79
N GLU A 135 -15.59 8.56 22.22
CA GLU A 135 -17.02 8.55 22.47
C GLU A 135 -17.83 8.40 21.16
N LYS A 136 -17.29 8.92 20.04
CA LYS A 136 -17.90 8.78 18.69
C LYS A 136 -17.27 7.69 17.84
N ALA A 137 -16.37 6.89 18.40
CA ALA A 137 -15.67 5.84 17.66
C ALA A 137 -16.62 4.77 17.09
N LYS A 138 -16.41 4.38 15.84
CA LYS A 138 -17.14 3.27 15.21
C LYS A 138 -16.50 1.93 15.62
N VAL A 139 -17.27 0.84 15.55
CA VAL A 139 -16.79 -0.53 15.81
C VAL A 139 -15.51 -0.84 15.04
N ARG A 140 -15.40 -0.37 13.79
CA ARG A 140 -14.20 -0.53 12.96
C ARG A 140 -12.97 0.11 13.60
N ASP A 141 -13.08 1.35 14.06
CA ASP A 141 -11.95 2.10 14.61
C ASP A 141 -11.53 1.53 15.96
N LEU A 142 -12.50 1.15 16.80
CA LEU A 142 -12.23 0.47 18.08
C LEU A 142 -11.47 -0.85 17.88
N ARG A 143 -11.87 -1.67 16.89
CA ARG A 143 -11.15 -2.91 16.56
C ARG A 143 -9.72 -2.62 16.09
N LYS A 144 -9.53 -1.60 15.26
CA LYS A 144 -8.18 -1.18 14.82
C LYS A 144 -7.27 -0.79 15.98
N ILE A 145 -7.80 -0.08 16.98
CA ILE A 145 -7.04 0.29 18.17
C ILE A 145 -6.59 -0.97 18.92
N ILE A 146 -7.52 -1.89 19.17
CA ILE A 146 -7.24 -3.16 19.86
C ILE A 146 -6.20 -3.99 19.10
N ASP A 147 -6.34 -4.08 17.78
CA ASP A 147 -5.42 -4.81 16.90
C ASP A 147 -4.03 -4.14 16.89
N SER A 148 -3.95 -2.81 16.92
CA SER A 148 -2.67 -2.08 16.96
C SER A 148 -1.88 -2.29 18.25
N TRP A 149 -2.57 -2.68 19.33
CA TRP A 149 -1.98 -3.02 20.62
C TRP A 149 -1.62 -4.51 20.72
N ASP A 150 -1.85 -5.28 19.64
CA ASP A 150 -1.77 -6.75 19.61
C ASP A 150 -2.57 -7.41 20.76
N ALA A 151 -3.63 -6.74 21.22
CA ALA A 151 -4.50 -7.19 22.29
C ALA A 151 -5.71 -7.96 21.74
N LYS A 152 -6.29 -8.83 22.56
CA LYS A 152 -7.55 -9.53 22.22
C LYS A 152 -8.63 -9.17 23.23
N CYS A 153 -9.75 -8.67 22.72
CA CYS A 153 -10.95 -8.38 23.50
C CYS A 153 -11.84 -9.62 23.49
N VAL A 154 -11.74 -10.47 24.52
CA VAL A 154 -12.54 -11.71 24.63
C VAL A 154 -13.96 -11.36 25.06
N GLY A 155 -14.95 -11.81 24.30
CA GLY A 155 -16.38 -11.58 24.61
C GLY A 155 -16.92 -10.21 24.18
N CYS A 156 -16.13 -9.39 23.49
CA CYS A 156 -16.56 -8.06 23.04
C CYS A 156 -17.34 -8.17 21.72
N VAL A 157 -18.66 -8.11 21.79
CA VAL A 157 -19.56 -8.25 20.63
C VAL A 157 -20.12 -6.89 20.25
N GLU A 158 -20.49 -6.08 21.24
CA GLU A 158 -21.11 -4.79 21.04
C GLU A 158 -20.08 -3.66 20.93
N ARG A 159 -20.52 -2.52 20.38
CA ARG A 159 -19.69 -1.31 20.31
C ARG A 159 -19.23 -0.86 21.70
N MET A 160 -20.11 -0.96 22.71
CA MET A 160 -19.82 -0.51 24.06
C MET A 160 -18.77 -1.38 24.73
N ASP A 161 -18.81 -2.70 24.57
CA ASP A 161 -17.79 -3.62 25.09
C ASP A 161 -16.38 -3.25 24.57
N LEU A 162 -16.27 -3.00 23.27
CA LEU A 162 -15.02 -2.60 22.63
C LEU A 162 -14.53 -1.25 23.13
N TYR A 163 -15.45 -0.28 23.28
CA TYR A 163 -15.14 1.04 23.80
C TYR A 163 -14.61 0.97 25.25
N GLU A 164 -15.28 0.23 26.12
CA GLU A 164 -14.87 0.07 27.51
C GLU A 164 -13.50 -0.60 27.63
N PHE A 165 -13.26 -1.65 26.84
CA PHE A 165 -11.95 -2.29 26.78
C PHE A 165 -10.85 -1.32 26.33
N VAL A 166 -11.11 -0.53 25.28
CA VAL A 166 -10.15 0.47 24.78
C VAL A 166 -9.86 1.51 25.86
N VAL A 167 -10.89 2.12 26.46
CA VAL A 167 -10.72 3.16 27.47
C VAL A 167 -10.01 2.63 28.72
N LYS A 168 -10.36 1.43 29.18
CA LYS A 168 -9.74 0.80 30.35
C LYS A 168 -8.24 0.56 30.17
N ASN A 169 -7.84 0.17 28.95
CA ASN A 169 -6.45 -0.15 28.65
C ASN A 169 -5.67 1.02 28.01
N LEU A 170 -6.33 2.14 27.71
CA LEU A 170 -5.73 3.27 27.01
C LEU A 170 -4.48 3.78 27.72
N ARG A 171 -4.51 3.93 29.05
CA ARG A 171 -3.36 4.37 29.85
C ARG A 171 -2.16 3.43 29.73
N THR A 172 -2.40 2.13 29.55
CA THR A 172 -1.35 1.10 29.46
C THR A 172 -0.65 1.13 28.11
N TYR A 173 -1.41 1.27 27.03
CA TYR A 173 -0.88 1.22 25.66
C TYR A 173 -0.49 2.59 25.10
N ASP A 174 -1.18 3.66 25.52
CA ASP A 174 -0.91 5.03 25.09
C ASP A 174 -1.19 6.03 26.24
N PRO A 175 -0.22 6.21 27.17
CA PRO A 175 -0.34 7.16 28.27
C PRO A 175 -0.60 8.60 27.81
N ALA A 176 0.00 9.01 26.68
CA ALA A 176 -0.14 10.37 26.17
C ALA A 176 -1.56 10.64 25.66
N ALA A 177 -2.17 9.68 24.97
CA ALA A 177 -3.57 9.77 24.56
C ALA A 177 -4.53 9.76 25.76
N ALA A 178 -4.23 8.96 26.79
CA ALA A 178 -5.00 8.95 28.03
C ALA A 178 -4.98 10.32 28.73
N ASP A 179 -3.79 10.90 28.92
CA ASP A 179 -3.63 12.23 29.53
C ASP A 179 -4.34 13.31 28.71
N ALA A 180 -4.24 13.26 27.37
CA ALA A 180 -4.92 14.19 26.48
C ALA A 180 -6.45 14.09 26.59
N ARG A 181 -7.00 12.86 26.70
CA ARG A 181 -8.43 12.64 26.90
C ARG A 181 -8.90 13.15 28.26
N GLU A 182 -8.15 12.89 29.33
CA GLU A 182 -8.46 13.42 30.66
C GLU A 182 -8.44 14.95 30.69
N ALA A 183 -7.46 15.57 30.02
CA ALA A 183 -7.38 17.02 29.91
C ALA A 183 -8.60 17.61 29.18
N ARG A 184 -9.07 16.99 28.08
CA ARG A 184 -10.29 17.40 27.38
C ARG A 184 -11.52 17.31 28.27
N LYS A 185 -11.69 16.20 29.00
CA LYS A 185 -12.82 16.02 29.93
C LYS A 185 -12.84 17.06 31.04
N LYS A 186 -11.67 17.46 31.56
CA LYS A 186 -11.55 18.52 32.57
C LYS A 186 -11.86 19.91 32.01
N ALA A 187 -11.70 20.13 30.70
CA ALA A 187 -11.98 21.40 30.06
C ALA A 187 -13.46 21.59 29.68
N GLU A 188 -14.23 20.50 29.63
CA GLU A 188 -15.67 20.48 29.37
C GLU A 188 -16.53 20.59 30.65
N LEU A 189 -15.88 20.58 31.82
CA LEU A 189 -16.46 20.63 33.16
C LEU A 189 -16.27 22.02 33.79
#